data_AF-D8S3K7-F1
#
_entry.id   AF-D8S3K7-F1
#
_cell.length_a   1.000
_cell.length_b   1.000
_cell.length_c   1.000
_cell.angle_alpha   90.00
_cell.angle_beta   90.00
_cell.angle_gamma   90.00
#
_symmetry.space_group_name_H-M   'P 1'
#
loop_
_entity.id
_entity.type
_entity.pdbx_description
1 polymer ?
#
loop_
_entity_poly.entity_id
_entity_poly.type
_entity_poly.pdbx_seq_one_letter_code
_entity_poly.pdbx_strand_id
1 'polypeptide(L)'
;HVERHFMAGEIVRDAVMGASDGLTVPFALAAGLSGASVPSLVVVTAGLAEVAAGAIAMGLGGYLAAKSEADHYEKERKREEEEIERSPETEAEEVAEILANFGLMQSEYEPVVAALRKRRDAWVDFMMRFELGLERPEPGRAMRSAATISLAYVVGGMIPLLPYMLLSEVFMALKVSVGVTLLALFVFGYVKGLFTGSRPFSSALQTTCIGALASAAAFLIARAV
;
A
#
# COMPACT_ATOMS: atom_id res chain seq x y z
N HIS A 1 -25.76 0.44 16.01
CA HIS A 1 -25.11 1.38 15.08
C HIS A 1 -23.86 0.69 14.56
N VAL A 2 -23.81 0.31 13.28
CA VAL A 2 -22.57 -0.17 12.64
C VAL A 2 -21.97 1.05 11.97
N GLU A 3 -21.11 1.76 12.69
CA GLU A 3 -20.29 2.80 12.06
C GLU A 3 -19.32 2.09 11.12
N ARG A 4 -19.57 2.22 9.82
CA ARG A 4 -18.63 1.74 8.80
C ARG A 4 -17.42 2.68 8.83
N HIS A 5 -16.46 2.37 9.70
CA HIS A 5 -15.13 2.95 9.58
C HIS A 5 -14.57 2.60 8.19
N PHE A 6 -13.90 3.58 7.62
CA PHE A 6 -13.79 3.81 6.18
C PHE A 6 -12.86 2.79 5.49
N MET A 7 -13.42 1.73 4.92
CA MET A 7 -12.71 0.72 4.11
C MET A 7 -11.97 1.27 2.88
N ALA A 8 -12.22 2.53 2.52
CA ALA A 8 -11.49 3.15 1.43
C ALA A 8 -10.00 3.36 1.76
N GLY A 9 -9.60 3.44 3.03
CA GLY A 9 -8.20 3.74 3.39
C GLY A 9 -7.20 2.73 2.83
N GLU A 10 -7.52 1.45 2.93
CA GLU A 10 -6.67 0.35 2.47
C GLU A 10 -6.58 0.24 0.95
N ILE A 11 -7.72 0.28 0.27
CA ILE A 11 -7.79 0.25 -1.20
C ILE A 11 -7.14 1.51 -1.79
N VAL A 12 -7.36 2.67 -1.18
CA VAL A 12 -6.73 3.93 -1.60
C VAL A 12 -5.23 3.87 -1.37
N ARG A 13 -4.76 3.34 -0.23
CA ARG A 13 -3.32 3.15 0.03
C ARG A 13 -2.68 2.28 -1.05
N ASP A 14 -3.29 1.15 -1.35
CA ASP A 14 -2.80 0.20 -2.35
C ASP A 14 -2.80 0.80 -3.77
N ALA A 15 -3.88 1.50 -4.15
CA ALA A 15 -3.95 2.20 -5.43
C ALA A 15 -2.92 3.32 -5.53
N VAL A 16 -2.69 4.06 -4.44
CA VAL A 16 -1.67 5.11 -4.38
C VAL A 16 -0.27 4.51 -4.53
N MET A 17 0.02 3.40 -3.86
CA MET A 17 1.31 2.72 -3.97
C MET A 17 1.57 2.25 -5.40
N GLY A 18 0.60 1.52 -5.99
CA GLY A 18 0.71 1.03 -7.37
C GLY A 18 0.84 2.16 -8.40
N ALA A 19 0.00 3.20 -8.31
CA ALA A 19 0.04 4.31 -9.27
C ALA A 19 1.31 5.18 -9.13
N SER A 20 1.84 5.37 -7.92
CA SER A 20 3.08 6.13 -7.71
C SER A 20 4.26 5.50 -8.42
N ASP A 21 4.43 4.19 -8.23
CA ASP A 21 5.53 3.44 -8.83
C ASP A 21 5.31 3.25 -10.33
N GLY A 22 4.07 2.95 -10.74
CA GLY A 22 3.68 2.83 -12.14
C GLY A 22 3.88 4.12 -12.93
N LEU A 23 3.69 5.29 -12.33
CA LEU A 23 4.00 6.56 -13.02
C LEU A 23 5.51 6.82 -13.10
N THR A 24 6.28 6.36 -12.12
CA THR A 24 7.68 6.79 -11.94
C THR A 24 8.67 5.86 -12.65
N VAL A 25 8.54 4.55 -12.48
CA VAL A 25 9.54 3.58 -12.97
C VAL A 25 9.47 3.42 -14.50
N PRO A 26 8.30 3.16 -15.12
CA PRO A 26 8.17 3.15 -16.58
C PRO A 26 8.60 4.47 -17.24
N PHE A 27 8.33 5.61 -16.58
CA PHE A 27 8.76 6.92 -17.08
C PHE A 27 10.28 7.08 -17.04
N ALA A 28 10.92 6.71 -15.93
CA ALA A 28 12.37 6.78 -15.80
C ALA A 28 13.07 5.87 -16.81
N LEU A 29 12.56 4.64 -17.00
CA LEU A 29 13.05 3.72 -18.03
C LEU A 29 12.91 4.33 -19.43
N ALA A 30 11.73 4.84 -19.78
CA ALA A 30 11.47 5.43 -21.09
C ALA A 30 12.35 6.65 -21.37
N ALA A 31 12.55 7.51 -20.36
CA ALA A 31 13.47 8.65 -20.45
C ALA A 31 14.92 8.20 -20.61
N GLY A 32 15.37 7.20 -19.84
CA GLY A 32 16.68 6.57 -19.95
C GLY A 32 16.99 6.09 -21.37
N LEU A 33 16.14 5.21 -21.90
CA LEU A 33 16.31 4.65 -23.25
C LEU A 33 16.28 5.73 -24.33
N SER A 34 15.47 6.78 -24.15
CA SER A 34 15.43 7.91 -25.07
C SER A 34 16.70 8.75 -25.02
N GLY A 35 17.31 8.90 -23.84
CA GLY A 35 18.60 9.57 -23.66
C GLY A 35 19.75 8.86 -24.36
N ALA A 36 19.66 7.53 -24.48
CA ALA A 36 20.58 6.70 -25.27
C ALA A 36 20.26 6.69 -26.78
N SER A 37 19.33 7.54 -27.25
CA SER A 37 18.93 7.65 -28.67
C SER A 37 18.42 6.35 -29.28
N VAL A 38 17.82 5.48 -28.46
CA VAL A 38 17.26 4.20 -28.89
C VAL A 38 15.93 4.42 -29.62
N PRO A 39 15.59 3.64 -30.67
CA PRO A 39 14.31 3.80 -31.38
C PRO A 39 13.07 3.66 -30.47
N SER A 40 12.01 4.43 -30.74
CA SER A 40 10.75 4.41 -29.97
C SER A 40 10.14 3.01 -29.81
N LEU A 41 10.29 2.14 -30.81
CA LEU A 41 9.83 0.76 -30.72
C LEU A 41 10.46 -0.01 -29.55
N VAL A 42 11.76 0.18 -29.33
CA VAL A 42 12.48 -0.47 -28.22
C VAL A 42 12.05 0.12 -26.88
N VAL A 43 11.81 1.44 -26.83
CA VAL A 43 11.27 2.11 -25.64
C VAL A 43 9.91 1.52 -25.27
N VAL A 44 9.03 1.32 -26.25
CA VAL A 44 7.70 0.74 -26.04
C VAL A 44 7.79 -0.72 -25.61
N THR A 45 8.60 -1.55 -26.28
CA THR A 45 8.68 -2.98 -25.93
C THR A 45 9.33 -3.19 -24.56
N ALA A 46 10.40 -2.46 -24.24
CA ALA A 46 11.01 -2.50 -22.92
C ALA A 46 10.08 -1.96 -21.84
N GLY A 47 9.39 -0.84 -22.11
CA GLY A 47 8.43 -0.24 -21.20
C GLY A 47 7.23 -1.15 -20.93
N LEU A 48 6.65 -1.78 -21.94
CA LEU A 48 5.54 -2.73 -21.75
C LEU A 48 5.97 -3.97 -20.97
N ALA A 49 7.17 -4.49 -21.24
CA ALA A 49 7.73 -5.61 -20.49
C ALA A 49 7.95 -5.24 -19.01
N GLU A 50 8.46 -4.04 -18.76
CA GLU A 50 8.66 -3.52 -17.41
C GLU A 50 7.33 -3.27 -16.68
N VAL A 51 6.33 -2.68 -17.34
CA VAL A 51 4.99 -2.50 -16.77
C VAL A 51 4.36 -3.83 -16.37
N ALA A 52 4.47 -4.86 -17.24
CA ALA A 52 3.96 -6.18 -16.95
C ALA A 52 4.70 -6.85 -15.77
N ALA A 53 6.04 -6.82 -15.78
CA ALA A 53 6.86 -7.40 -14.73
C ALA A 53 6.66 -6.68 -13.39
N GLY A 54 6.63 -5.35 -13.39
CA GLY A 54 6.40 -4.51 -12.22
C GLY A 54 5.01 -4.70 -11.63
N ALA A 55 3.97 -4.76 -12.46
CA ALA A 55 2.60 -5.01 -12.00
C ALA A 55 2.47 -6.38 -11.30
N ILE A 56 3.11 -7.43 -11.85
CA ILE A 56 3.14 -8.76 -11.24
C ILE A 56 3.91 -8.72 -9.92
N ALA A 57 5.11 -8.14 -9.92
CA ALA A 57 5.97 -8.07 -8.73
C ALA A 57 5.28 -7.33 -7.58
N MET A 58 4.70 -6.16 -7.85
CA MET A 58 4.01 -5.37 -6.84
C MET A 58 2.70 -6.01 -6.38
N GLY A 59 1.93 -6.62 -7.30
CA GLY A 59 0.72 -7.36 -6.95
C GLY A 59 1.01 -8.53 -6.03
N LEU A 60 2.05 -9.31 -6.32
CA LEU A 60 2.51 -10.39 -5.46
C LEU A 60 3.04 -9.86 -4.12
N GLY A 61 3.75 -8.74 -4.11
CA GLY A 61 4.18 -8.07 -2.88
C GLY A 61 3.01 -7.69 -1.98
N GLY A 62 1.98 -7.07 -2.55
CA GLY A 62 0.75 -6.74 -1.82
C GLY A 62 -0.02 -7.95 -1.33
N TYR A 63 -0.12 -9.00 -2.16
CA TYR A 63 -0.73 -10.27 -1.76
C TYR A 63 -0.01 -10.91 -0.58
N LEU A 64 1.31 -11.04 -0.67
CA LEU A 64 2.12 -11.70 0.35
C LEU A 64 2.13 -10.91 1.66
N ALA A 65 2.19 -9.58 1.61
CA ALA A 65 2.11 -8.73 2.80
C ALA A 65 0.78 -8.93 3.52
N ALA A 66 -0.34 -8.79 2.81
CA ALA A 66 -1.68 -8.94 3.39
C ALA A 66 -1.97 -10.38 3.83
N LYS A 67 -1.43 -11.38 3.11
CA LYS A 67 -1.54 -12.79 3.53
C LYS A 67 -0.73 -13.05 4.80
N SER A 68 0.50 -12.52 4.89
CA SER A 68 1.35 -12.69 6.06
C SER A 68 0.74 -12.07 7.31
N GLU A 69 0.08 -10.91 7.16
CA GLU A 69 -0.68 -10.29 8.25
C GLU A 69 -1.84 -11.17 8.71
N ALA A 70 -2.57 -11.78 7.78
CA ALA A 70 -3.65 -12.71 8.11
C ALA A 70 -3.16 -14.01 8.76
N ASP A 71 -2.08 -14.59 8.24
CA ASP A 71 -1.47 -15.80 8.81
C ASP A 71 -0.91 -15.52 10.22
N HIS A 72 -0.34 -14.33 10.45
CA HIS A 72 0.10 -13.89 11.77
C HIS A 72 -1.07 -13.73 12.74
N TYR A 73 -2.15 -13.07 12.32
CA TYR A 73 -3.36 -12.91 13.13
C TYR A 73 -3.94 -14.25 13.57
N GLU A 74 -4.13 -15.20 12.64
CA GLU A 74 -4.70 -16.51 12.96
C GLU A 74 -3.80 -17.33 13.89
N LYS A 75 -2.47 -17.20 13.74
CA LYS A 75 -1.52 -17.86 14.62
C LYS A 75 -1.61 -17.34 16.05
N GLU A 76 -1.61 -16.02 16.24
CA GLU A 76 -1.71 -15.43 17.58
C GLU A 76 -3.10 -15.65 18.18
N ARG A 77 -4.18 -15.59 17.39
CA ARG A 77 -5.53 -15.91 17.86
C ARG A 77 -5.63 -17.32 18.41
N LYS A 78 -5.03 -18.29 17.72
CA LYS A 78 -4.98 -19.67 18.20
C LYS A 78 -4.16 -19.80 19.48
N ARG A 79 -3.05 -19.07 19.59
CA ARG A 79 -2.20 -19.07 20.77
C ARG A 79 -2.96 -18.53 21.99
N GLU A 80 -3.64 -17.40 21.82
CA GLU A 80 -4.50 -16.78 22.83
C GLU A 80 -5.64 -17.72 23.28
N GLU A 81 -6.27 -18.40 22.31
CA GLU A 81 -7.28 -19.41 22.60
C GLU A 81 -6.74 -20.57 23.47
N GLU A 82 -5.47 -20.97 23.27
CA GLU A 82 -4.80 -22.01 24.06
C GLU A 82 -4.34 -21.51 25.44
N GLU A 83 -3.89 -20.26 25.55
CA GLU A 83 -3.47 -19.62 26.80
C GLU A 83 -4.67 -19.44 27.75
N ILE A 84 -5.82 -18.96 27.25
CA ILE A 84 -7.08 -18.87 28.01
C ILE A 84 -7.57 -20.24 28.50
N GLU A 85 -7.34 -21.32 27.76
CA GLU A 85 -7.69 -22.68 28.19
C GLU A 85 -6.76 -23.22 29.28
N ARG A 86 -5.45 -22.97 29.13
CA ARG A 86 -4.42 -23.54 30.02
C ARG A 86 -4.26 -22.77 31.32
N SER A 87 -4.37 -21.44 31.26
CA SER A 87 -4.05 -20.52 32.35
C SER A 87 -5.10 -19.42 32.52
N PRO A 88 -6.39 -19.77 32.70
CA PRO A 88 -7.49 -18.79 32.71
C PRO A 88 -7.40 -17.73 33.82
N GLU A 89 -6.69 -18.01 34.92
CA GLU A 89 -6.49 -17.00 35.97
C GLU A 89 -5.43 -15.97 35.56
N THR A 90 -4.34 -16.40 34.91
CA THR A 90 -3.30 -15.50 34.37
C THR A 90 -3.89 -14.59 33.31
N GLU A 91 -4.60 -15.13 32.32
CA GLU A 91 -5.23 -14.32 31.28
C GLU A 91 -6.28 -13.34 31.85
N ALA A 92 -6.93 -13.69 32.97
CA ALA A 92 -7.90 -12.80 33.61
C ALA A 92 -7.21 -11.65 34.36
N GLU A 93 -6.02 -11.90 34.92
CA GLU A 93 -5.15 -10.87 35.49
C GLU A 93 -4.66 -9.91 34.40
N GLU A 94 -4.33 -10.40 33.21
CA GLU A 94 -3.92 -9.56 32.07
C GLU A 94 -5.07 -8.65 31.59
N VAL A 95 -6.30 -9.16 31.47
CA VAL A 95 -7.48 -8.30 31.20
C VAL A 95 -7.65 -7.23 32.28
N ALA A 96 -7.50 -7.61 33.55
CA ALA A 96 -7.60 -6.68 34.67
C ALA A 96 -6.52 -5.59 34.60
N GLU A 97 -5.28 -5.95 34.24
CA GLU A 97 -4.16 -5.02 34.06
C GLU A 97 -4.43 -4.04 32.93
N ILE A 98 -4.90 -4.53 31.77
CA ILE A 98 -5.28 -3.67 30.63
C ILE A 98 -6.33 -2.66 31.06
N LEU A 99 -7.39 -3.10 31.77
CA LEU A 99 -8.46 -2.21 32.24
C LEU A 99 -7.97 -1.22 33.32
N ALA A 100 -7.10 -1.67 34.23
CA ALA A 100 -6.48 -0.80 35.23
C ALA A 100 -5.60 0.28 34.57
N ASN A 101 -4.91 -0.04 33.48
CA ASN A 101 -4.12 0.92 32.68
C ASN A 101 -4.99 2.00 32.01
N PHE A 102 -6.28 1.74 31.79
CA PHE A 102 -7.26 2.76 31.39
C PHE A 102 -7.78 3.61 32.55
N GLY A 103 -7.30 3.38 33.78
CA GLY A 103 -7.68 4.11 34.98
C GLY A 103 -8.92 3.58 35.69
N LEU A 104 -9.39 2.38 35.36
CA LEU A 104 -10.51 1.75 36.07
C LEU A 104 -10.06 1.25 37.45
N MET A 105 -10.90 1.46 38.47
CA MET A 105 -10.72 0.88 39.79
C MET A 105 -11.13 -0.59 39.79
N GLN A 106 -10.59 -1.38 40.73
CA GLN A 106 -10.88 -2.80 40.86
C GLN A 106 -12.37 -3.14 40.91
N SER A 107 -13.16 -2.36 41.66
CA SER A 107 -14.61 -2.54 41.75
C SER A 107 -15.35 -2.31 40.42
N GLU A 108 -14.72 -1.63 39.46
CA GLU A 108 -15.31 -1.29 38.16
C GLU A 108 -14.98 -2.35 37.11
N TYR A 109 -13.72 -2.83 37.04
CA TYR A 109 -13.30 -3.81 36.05
C TYR A 109 -13.57 -5.26 36.46
N GLU A 110 -13.64 -5.60 37.74
CA GLU A 110 -13.84 -6.98 38.19
C GLU A 110 -15.14 -7.62 37.64
N PRO A 111 -16.30 -6.92 37.60
CA PRO A 111 -17.50 -7.43 36.94
C PRO A 111 -17.33 -7.62 35.42
N VAL A 112 -16.50 -6.79 34.78
CA VAL A 112 -16.21 -6.86 33.34
C VAL A 112 -15.38 -8.11 33.04
N VAL A 113 -14.30 -8.33 33.81
CA VAL A 113 -13.46 -9.53 33.72
C VAL A 113 -14.32 -10.79 33.93
N ALA A 114 -15.14 -10.82 34.99
CA ALA A 114 -16.04 -11.94 35.26
C ALA A 114 -17.08 -12.19 34.16
N ALA A 115 -17.51 -11.15 33.44
CA ALA A 115 -18.41 -11.27 32.30
C ALA A 115 -17.69 -11.78 31.04
N LEU A 116 -16.47 -11.32 30.77
CA LEU A 116 -15.62 -11.78 29.65
C LEU A 116 -15.24 -13.26 29.82
N ARG A 117 -14.92 -13.69 31.04
CA ARG A 117 -14.64 -15.11 31.37
C ARG A 117 -15.75 -16.07 30.95
N LYS A 118 -17.01 -15.60 30.87
CA LYS A 118 -18.18 -16.41 30.45
C LYS A 118 -18.36 -16.45 28.93
N ARG A 119 -17.62 -15.63 28.18
CA ARG A 119 -17.78 -15.40 26.73
C ARG A 119 -16.42 -15.49 26.06
N ARG A 120 -15.93 -16.72 25.88
CA ARG A 120 -14.59 -17.01 25.35
C ARG A 120 -14.23 -16.21 24.11
N ASP A 121 -15.08 -16.19 23.08
CA ASP A 121 -14.78 -15.46 21.84
C ASP A 121 -14.58 -13.95 22.09
N ALA A 122 -15.40 -13.35 22.95
CA ALA A 122 -15.28 -11.92 23.28
C ALA A 122 -14.06 -11.62 24.16
N TRP A 123 -13.60 -12.58 24.95
CA TRP A 123 -12.38 -12.48 25.73
C TRP A 123 -11.15 -12.56 24.82
N VAL A 124 -11.08 -13.55 23.93
CA VAL A 124 -10.02 -13.65 22.92
C VAL A 124 -9.99 -12.39 22.06
N ASP A 125 -11.14 -11.92 21.55
CA ASP A 125 -11.19 -10.70 20.74
C ASP A 125 -10.74 -9.45 21.52
N PHE A 126 -10.98 -9.41 22.85
CA PHE A 126 -10.47 -8.35 23.71
C PHE A 126 -8.94 -8.40 23.82
N MET A 127 -8.37 -9.57 24.13
CA MET A 127 -6.92 -9.75 24.27
C MET A 127 -6.20 -9.48 22.96
N MET A 128 -6.67 -10.08 21.85
CA MET A 128 -6.15 -9.82 20.50
C MET A 128 -6.07 -8.33 20.19
N ARG A 129 -7.08 -7.55 20.58
CA ARG A 129 -7.12 -6.12 20.28
C ARG A 129 -6.32 -5.25 21.24
N PHE A 130 -6.45 -5.48 22.54
CA PHE A 130 -5.92 -4.55 23.55
C PHE A 130 -4.56 -4.95 24.10
N GLU A 131 -4.22 -6.24 24.05
CA GLU A 131 -2.91 -6.73 24.45
C GLU A 131 -1.97 -6.78 23.24
N LEU A 132 -2.38 -7.48 22.17
CA LEU A 132 -1.53 -7.72 21.00
C LEU A 132 -1.62 -6.63 19.93
N GLY A 133 -2.63 -5.76 20.00
CA GLY A 133 -2.85 -4.70 19.00
C GLY A 133 -3.24 -5.24 17.61
N LEU A 134 -3.79 -6.45 17.56
CA LEU A 134 -4.14 -7.15 16.33
C LEU A 134 -5.64 -7.04 16.05
N GLU A 135 -5.97 -6.50 14.88
CA GLU A 135 -7.34 -6.46 14.38
C GLU A 135 -7.58 -7.56 13.34
N ARG A 136 -8.80 -8.09 13.30
CA ARG A 136 -9.16 -9.18 12.39
C ARG A 136 -9.02 -8.72 10.93
N PRO A 137 -8.17 -9.37 10.12
CA PRO A 137 -8.04 -9.03 8.71
C PRO A 137 -9.34 -9.30 7.94
N GLU A 138 -9.63 -8.46 6.95
CA GLU A 138 -10.80 -8.68 6.10
C GLU A 138 -10.65 -9.93 5.21
N PRO A 139 -11.71 -10.73 5.07
CA PRO A 139 -11.73 -11.83 4.11
C PRO A 139 -11.45 -11.34 2.69
N GLY A 140 -10.49 -11.98 2.02
CA GLY A 140 -10.11 -11.66 0.64
C GLY A 140 -9.27 -10.39 0.49
N ARG A 141 -8.84 -9.75 1.60
CA ARG A 141 -7.97 -8.56 1.58
C ARG A 141 -6.72 -8.74 0.72
N ALA A 142 -6.07 -9.90 0.83
CA ALA A 142 -4.85 -10.20 0.07
C ALA A 142 -5.06 -10.16 -1.44
N MET A 143 -6.15 -10.75 -1.94
CA MET A 143 -6.46 -10.74 -3.37
C MET A 143 -6.87 -9.35 -3.85
N ARG A 144 -7.64 -8.61 -3.03
CA ARG A 144 -8.01 -7.22 -3.35
C ARG A 144 -6.78 -6.31 -3.41
N SER A 145 -5.84 -6.48 -2.47
CA SER A 145 -4.56 -5.75 -2.46
C SER A 145 -3.78 -5.99 -3.75
N ALA A 146 -3.57 -7.27 -4.10
CA ALA A 146 -2.88 -7.67 -5.32
C ALA A 146 -3.48 -7.03 -6.57
N ALA A 147 -4.80 -7.17 -6.75
CA ALA A 147 -5.51 -6.64 -7.92
C ALA A 147 -5.46 -5.11 -7.98
N THR A 148 -5.63 -4.44 -6.85
CA THR A 148 -5.66 -2.96 -6.79
C THR A 148 -4.29 -2.38 -7.12
N ILE A 149 -3.22 -2.91 -6.52
CA ILE A 149 -1.85 -2.46 -6.76
C ILE A 149 -1.46 -2.72 -8.21
N SER A 150 -1.65 -3.94 -8.72
CA SER A 150 -1.29 -4.29 -10.10
C SER A 150 -2.03 -3.43 -11.12
N LEU A 151 -3.34 -3.22 -10.94
CA LEU A 151 -4.12 -2.42 -11.88
C LEU A 151 -3.70 -0.96 -11.86
N ALA A 152 -3.49 -0.38 -10.67
CA ALA A 152 -3.02 0.99 -10.53
C ALA A 152 -1.63 1.17 -11.14
N TYR A 153 -0.74 0.17 -10.99
CA TYR A 153 0.57 0.17 -11.61
C TYR A 153 0.51 0.14 -13.13
N VAL A 154 -0.30 -0.75 -13.71
CA VAL A 154 -0.49 -0.81 -15.17
C VAL A 154 -1.02 0.52 -15.69
N VAL A 155 -2.08 1.05 -15.08
CA VAL A 155 -2.67 2.33 -15.52
C VAL A 155 -1.65 3.46 -15.42
N GLY A 156 -0.89 3.53 -14.33
CA GLY A 156 0.20 4.50 -14.15
C GLY A 156 1.28 4.37 -15.23
N GLY A 157 1.71 3.15 -15.51
CA GLY A 157 2.82 2.87 -16.44
C GLY A 157 2.49 3.06 -17.91
N MET A 158 1.22 2.96 -18.27
CA MET A 158 0.80 3.25 -19.64
C MET A 158 0.92 4.76 -19.97
N ILE A 159 0.71 5.65 -19.00
CA ILE A 159 0.74 7.10 -19.20
C ILE A 159 2.05 7.60 -19.85
N PRO A 160 3.25 7.29 -19.30
CA PRO A 160 4.51 7.72 -19.90
C PRO A 160 4.82 7.04 -21.24
N LEU A 161 4.26 5.86 -21.51
CA LEU A 161 4.51 5.09 -22.74
C LEU A 161 3.61 5.51 -23.91
N LEU A 162 2.41 6.03 -23.64
CA LEU A 162 1.45 6.44 -24.67
C LEU A 162 2.05 7.34 -25.76
N PRO A 163 2.87 8.38 -25.45
CA PRO A 163 3.48 9.21 -26.48
C PRO A 163 4.43 8.45 -27.41
N TYR A 164 5.15 7.44 -26.92
CA TYR A 164 6.05 6.61 -27.73
C TYR A 164 5.30 5.64 -28.65
N MET A 165 4.06 5.30 -28.31
CA MET A 165 3.19 4.47 -29.17
C MET A 165 2.62 5.28 -30.34
N LEU A 166 2.45 6.60 -30.16
CA LEU A 166 1.82 7.49 -31.13
C LEU A 166 2.84 8.24 -31.99
N LEU A 167 4.05 8.46 -31.49
CA LEU A 167 5.08 9.27 -32.14
C LEU A 167 6.31 8.43 -32.52
N SER A 168 6.70 8.49 -33.79
CA SER A 168 7.84 7.73 -34.32
C SER A 168 9.19 8.34 -33.94
N GLU A 169 9.26 9.66 -33.74
CA GLU A 169 10.48 10.36 -33.36
C GLU A 169 10.69 10.33 -31.83
N VAL A 170 11.74 9.65 -31.38
CA VAL A 170 12.00 9.39 -29.95
C VAL A 170 12.14 10.67 -29.11
N PHE A 171 12.82 11.70 -29.62
CA PHE A 171 12.99 12.94 -28.87
C PHE A 171 11.70 13.76 -28.76
N MET A 172 10.85 13.70 -29.78
CA MET A 172 9.53 14.32 -29.72
C MET A 172 8.62 13.55 -28.76
N ALA A 173 8.64 12.21 -28.81
CA ALA A 173 7.93 11.34 -27.89
C ALA A 173 8.35 11.58 -26.43
N LEU A 174 9.66 11.74 -26.18
CA LEU A 174 10.20 12.07 -24.86
C LEU A 174 9.66 13.40 -24.34
N LYS A 175 9.70 14.47 -25.14
CA LYS A 175 9.19 15.80 -24.71
C LYS A 175 7.71 15.73 -24.31
N VAL A 176 6.90 15.04 -25.10
CA VAL A 176 5.47 14.87 -24.81
C VAL A 176 5.26 13.98 -23.58
N SER A 177 6.03 12.88 -23.45
CA SER A 177 6.01 11.97 -22.30
C SER A 177 6.38 12.69 -21.00
N VAL A 178 7.41 13.52 -21.00
CA VAL A 178 7.79 14.36 -19.85
C VAL A 178 6.62 15.27 -19.46
N GLY A 179 6.02 15.99 -20.41
CA GLY A 179 4.91 16.90 -20.11
C GLY A 179 3.69 16.19 -19.52
N VAL A 180 3.26 15.10 -20.15
CA VAL A 180 2.08 14.32 -19.71
C VAL A 180 2.34 13.65 -18.36
N THR A 181 3.54 13.09 -18.15
CA THR A 181 3.85 12.37 -16.91
C THR A 181 4.03 13.32 -15.73
N LEU A 182 4.68 14.47 -15.91
CA LEU A 182 4.79 15.47 -14.83
C LEU A 182 3.42 16.00 -14.42
N LEU A 183 2.52 16.23 -15.39
CA LEU A 183 1.13 16.60 -15.10
C LEU A 183 0.41 15.47 -14.36
N ALA A 184 0.55 14.22 -14.81
CA ALA A 184 -0.06 13.06 -14.15
C ALA A 184 0.45 12.89 -12.71
N LEU A 185 1.76 13.00 -12.46
CA LEU A 185 2.37 12.97 -11.14
C LEU A 185 1.87 14.11 -10.24
N PHE A 186 1.69 15.30 -10.80
CA PHE A 186 1.16 16.44 -10.04
C PHE A 186 -0.29 16.22 -9.64
N VAL A 187 -1.15 15.82 -10.59
CA VAL A 187 -2.57 15.53 -10.33
C VAL A 187 -2.69 14.38 -9.33
N PHE A 188 -1.96 13.29 -9.55
CA PHE A 188 -1.94 12.14 -8.66
C PHE A 188 -1.46 12.52 -7.25
N GLY A 189 -0.37 13.27 -7.14
CA GLY A 189 0.15 13.72 -5.85
C GLY A 189 -0.80 14.67 -5.12
N TYR A 190 -1.55 15.51 -5.86
CA TYR A 190 -2.61 16.35 -5.28
C TYR A 190 -3.75 15.51 -4.71
N VAL A 191 -4.25 14.54 -5.49
CA VAL A 191 -5.31 13.61 -5.07
C VAL A 191 -4.87 12.77 -3.88
N LYS A 192 -3.65 12.22 -3.91
CA LYS A 192 -3.01 11.53 -2.79
C LYS A 192 -3.02 12.41 -1.53
N GLY A 193 -2.70 13.69 -1.68
CA GLY A 193 -2.68 14.62 -0.55
C GLY A 193 -4.05 14.82 0.09
N LEU A 194 -5.11 14.92 -0.72
CA LEU A 194 -6.49 15.00 -0.23
C LEU A 194 -6.89 13.77 0.58
N PHE A 195 -6.56 12.57 0.10
CA PHE A 195 -6.95 11.32 0.79
C PHE A 195 -6.12 11.02 2.04
N THR A 196 -4.87 11.46 2.07
CA THR A 196 -3.96 11.20 3.21
C THR A 196 -4.07 12.25 4.33
N GLY A 197 -4.93 13.26 4.17
CA GLY A 197 -5.05 14.37 5.13
C GLY A 197 -3.83 15.29 5.16
N SER A 198 -2.94 15.19 4.16
CA SER A 198 -1.76 16.05 4.02
C SER A 198 -2.05 17.28 3.16
N ARG A 199 -1.15 18.28 3.14
CA ARG A 199 -1.32 19.48 2.31
C ARG A 199 -1.27 19.08 0.82
N PRO A 200 -2.36 19.19 0.04
CA PRO A 200 -2.44 18.60 -1.30
C PRO A 200 -1.37 19.11 -2.25
N PHE A 201 -1.12 20.41 -2.23
CA PHE A 201 -0.12 21.05 -3.10
C PHE A 201 1.32 20.61 -2.77
N SER A 202 1.66 20.43 -1.49
CA SER A 202 2.96 19.93 -1.07
C SER A 202 3.17 18.47 -1.50
N SER A 203 2.13 17.64 -1.36
CA SER A 203 2.14 16.24 -1.81
C SER A 203 2.29 16.14 -3.34
N ALA A 204 1.61 17.01 -4.09
CA ALA A 204 1.76 17.14 -5.54
C ALA A 204 3.22 17.45 -5.92
N LEU A 205 3.77 18.52 -5.36
CA LEU A 205 5.13 18.96 -5.65
C LEU A 205 6.18 17.88 -5.29
N GLN A 206 6.07 17.26 -4.12
CA GLN A 206 6.97 16.18 -3.71
C GLN A 206 6.92 15.00 -4.69
N THR A 207 5.73 14.57 -5.09
CA THR A 207 5.55 13.43 -6.00
C THR A 207 6.14 13.73 -7.39
N THR A 208 5.87 14.93 -7.92
CA THR A 208 6.46 15.39 -9.18
C THR A 208 7.98 15.50 -9.10
N CYS A 209 8.54 16.03 -8.01
CA CYS A 209 9.99 16.15 -7.81
C CYS A 209 10.68 14.78 -7.76
N ILE A 210 10.11 13.80 -7.03
CA ILE A 210 10.66 12.45 -6.97
C ILE A 210 10.68 11.82 -8.37
N GLY A 211 9.57 11.91 -9.11
CA GLY A 211 9.50 11.37 -10.47
C GLY A 211 10.48 12.05 -11.43
N ALA A 212 10.64 13.37 -11.33
CA ALA A 212 11.61 14.13 -12.12
C ALA A 212 13.05 13.72 -11.79
N LEU A 213 13.39 13.54 -10.51
CA LEU A 213 14.72 13.12 -10.07
C LEU A 213 15.05 11.68 -10.53
N ALA A 214 14.10 10.75 -10.39
CA ALA A 214 14.27 9.37 -10.86
C ALA A 214 14.50 9.31 -12.38
N SER A 215 13.71 10.06 -13.14
CA SER A 215 13.85 10.16 -14.59
C SER A 215 15.16 10.81 -15.02
N ALA A 216 15.57 11.90 -14.36
CA ALA A 216 16.85 12.55 -14.61
C ALA A 216 18.03 11.60 -14.32
N ALA A 217 17.99 10.85 -13.23
CA ALA A 217 19.00 9.86 -12.90
C ALA A 217 19.09 8.76 -13.96
N ALA A 218 17.96 8.18 -14.37
CA ALA A 218 17.91 7.16 -15.42
C ALA A 218 18.43 7.69 -16.77
N PHE A 219 18.04 8.91 -17.15
CA PHE A 219 18.53 9.59 -18.36
C PHE A 219 20.04 9.77 -18.34
N LEU A 220 20.60 10.25 -17.22
CA LEU A 220 22.04 10.49 -17.09
C LEU A 220 22.84 9.19 -17.11
N ILE A 221 22.37 8.15 -16.43
CA ILE A 221 23.01 6.82 -16.43
C ILE A 221 22.99 6.23 -17.84
N ALA A 222 21.83 6.22 -18.50
CA ALA A 222 21.70 5.67 -19.85
C ALA A 222 22.51 6.44 -20.90
N ARG A 223 22.78 7.72 -20.68
CA ARG A 223 23.65 8.52 -21.55
C ARG A 223 25.14 8.30 -21.27
N ALA A 224 25.50 7.85 -20.07
CA ALA A 224 26.88 7.63 -19.66
C ALA A 224 27.43 6.25 -20.07
N VAL A 225 26.55 5.26 -20.25
CA VAL A 225 26.86 3.92 -20.74
C VAL A 225 26.70 3.88 -22.26
#